data_AF-A0AAU1QXC2-F1
#
_entry.id   AF-A0AAU1QXC2-F1
#
_cell.length_a   1.000
_cell.length_b   1.000
_cell.length_c   1.000
_cell.angle_alpha   90.00
_cell.angle_beta   90.00
_cell.angle_gamma   90.00
#
_symmetry.space_group_name_H-M   'P 1'
#
loop_
_entity.id
_entity.type
_entity.pdbx_description
1 polymer ?
#
loop_
_entity_poly.entity_id
_entity_poly.type
_entity_poly.pdbx_seq_one_letter_code
_entity_poly.pdbx_strand_id
1 'polypeptide(L)'
;MPRTTPPRPVDVEAAFPELATMRRATTRLHPRPGTPTVHESSVGGPMLWPRDEPWPVCTIPHKRGSGYRYSDVLREREILERAWRRDPRNGPNSEEREVLAGFERGRHAPQLADTDPIPMIAVAQLYHHDVPCLPHTDGGDLLQVFWCGFERHGESRHEPHVQLRRRRSRDVTEMLDQRPAPGVVGREELVPSACVLFPEEIIEHPYFMSLDPALQERIAAWEGPEDAGDRYVSDLSTAPGWKVGGYIAWNLTAPAPLNCSACGTELRPLLTADEREWDPSTTSWIPVEDRPDPDTMRANAPTQVSPGRGRLTIAVCPRDPHHPLRLVTQ
;
A
#
# COMPACT_ATOMS: atom_id res chain seq x y z
N MET A 1 -8.58 18.01 3.08
CA MET A 1 -8.24 18.85 1.91
C MET A 1 -7.82 17.90 0.80
N PRO A 2 -8.17 18.16 -0.47
CA PRO A 2 -7.71 17.33 -1.58
C PRO A 2 -6.17 17.24 -1.60
N ARG A 3 -5.67 16.28 -2.36
CA ARG A 3 -4.24 16.10 -2.63
C ARG A 3 -4.07 16.06 -4.13
N THR A 4 -3.38 17.09 -4.65
CA THR A 4 -3.27 17.30 -6.09
C THR A 4 -1.84 17.13 -6.54
N THR A 5 -1.63 16.19 -7.46
CA THR A 5 -0.38 15.97 -8.15
C THR A 5 -0.06 17.20 -9.00
N PRO A 6 1.13 17.81 -8.85
CA PRO A 6 1.54 18.93 -9.67
C PRO A 6 1.59 18.55 -11.16
N PRO A 7 1.39 19.50 -12.09
CA PRO A 7 1.65 19.27 -13.51
C PRO A 7 3.03 18.65 -13.70
N ARG A 8 3.13 17.67 -14.62
CA ARG A 8 4.42 17.06 -14.95
C ARG A 8 5.36 18.14 -15.50
N PRO A 9 6.66 18.12 -15.14
CA PRO A 9 7.59 19.18 -15.53
C PRO A 9 7.83 19.24 -17.04
N VAL A 10 7.59 18.12 -17.73
CA VAL A 10 7.72 17.96 -19.18
C VAL A 10 6.50 17.23 -19.73
N ASP A 11 6.05 17.63 -20.91
CA ASP A 11 5.10 16.85 -21.71
C ASP A 11 5.84 15.66 -22.34
N VAL A 12 5.80 14.53 -21.64
CA VAL A 12 6.52 13.31 -22.03
C VAL A 12 5.97 12.69 -23.31
N GLU A 13 4.67 12.86 -23.60
CA GLU A 13 4.05 12.36 -24.82
C GLU A 13 4.42 13.21 -26.04
N ALA A 14 4.66 14.52 -25.86
CA ALA A 14 5.22 15.36 -26.92
C ALA A 14 6.68 14.99 -27.25
N ALA A 15 7.48 14.63 -26.24
CA ALA A 15 8.87 14.18 -26.43
C ALA A 15 8.95 12.76 -27.01
N PHE A 16 8.04 11.88 -26.59
CA PHE A 16 7.99 10.47 -26.97
C PHE A 16 6.55 10.04 -27.30
N PRO A 17 6.08 10.29 -28.54
CA PRO A 17 4.69 10.03 -28.93
C PRO A 17 4.22 8.59 -28.76
N GLU A 18 5.14 7.63 -28.75
CA GLU A 18 4.85 6.20 -28.52
C GLU A 18 4.17 5.96 -27.16
N LEU A 19 4.52 6.76 -26.15
CA LEU A 19 4.00 6.63 -24.79
C LEU A 19 2.51 6.91 -24.69
N ALA A 20 1.94 7.73 -25.60
CA ALA A 20 0.51 8.04 -25.61
C ALA A 20 -0.37 6.79 -25.80
N THR A 21 0.14 5.77 -26.50
CA THR A 21 -0.55 4.48 -26.67
C THR A 21 -0.41 3.55 -25.45
N MET A 22 0.50 3.88 -24.55
CA MET A 22 0.84 3.13 -23.35
C MET A 22 0.37 3.82 -22.07
N ARG A 23 -0.42 4.89 -22.17
CA ARG A 23 -0.96 5.56 -20.99
C ARG A 23 -1.88 4.63 -20.19
N ARG A 24 -1.75 4.64 -18.87
CA ARG A 24 -2.72 4.01 -17.96
C ARG A 24 -3.20 5.00 -16.92
N ALA A 25 -4.51 5.03 -16.72
CA ALA A 25 -5.07 5.68 -15.55
C ALA A 25 -4.67 4.90 -14.29
N THR A 26 -4.39 5.65 -13.22
CA THR A 26 -4.19 5.14 -11.87
C THR A 26 -4.82 6.11 -10.88
N THR A 27 -5.30 5.59 -9.74
CA THR A 27 -5.76 6.44 -8.65
C THR A 27 -4.72 6.46 -7.56
N ARG A 28 -4.04 7.60 -7.35
CA ARG A 28 -3.23 7.84 -6.15
C ARG A 28 -4.17 8.00 -4.96
N LEU A 29 -3.88 7.33 -3.84
CA LEU A 29 -4.78 7.27 -2.70
C LEU A 29 -4.50 8.35 -1.64
N HIS A 30 -3.29 8.89 -1.62
CA HIS A 30 -2.86 9.98 -0.73
C HIS A 30 -3.32 9.82 0.74
N PRO A 31 -2.99 8.70 1.42
CA PRO A 31 -3.38 8.46 2.81
C PRO A 31 -2.92 9.58 3.73
N ARG A 32 -3.75 10.03 4.67
CA ARG A 32 -3.34 10.97 5.74
C ARG A 32 -3.86 10.49 7.10
N PRO A 33 -3.09 10.67 8.20
CA PRO A 33 -3.53 10.26 9.52
C PRO A 33 -4.92 10.83 9.85
N GLY A 34 -5.82 9.97 10.32
CA GLY A 34 -7.20 10.37 10.57
C GLY A 34 -8.02 9.26 11.21
N THR A 35 -9.31 9.54 11.42
CA THR A 35 -10.26 8.61 12.04
C THR A 35 -11.37 8.27 11.04
N PRO A 36 -11.09 7.45 10.02
CA PRO A 36 -12.09 7.06 9.03
C PRO A 36 -13.20 6.21 9.66
N THR A 37 -14.38 6.29 9.05
CA THR A 37 -15.54 5.44 9.34
C THR A 37 -15.59 4.23 8.40
N VAL A 38 -16.50 3.31 8.66
CA VAL A 38 -16.73 2.14 7.78
C VAL A 38 -17.32 2.51 6.41
N HIS A 39 -17.81 3.74 6.24
CA HIS A 39 -18.43 4.22 5.00
C HIS A 39 -17.47 4.99 4.10
N GLU A 40 -16.19 5.08 4.50
CA GLU A 40 -15.15 5.77 3.76
C GLU A 40 -14.10 4.77 3.27
N SER A 41 -13.48 5.10 2.13
CA SER A 41 -12.25 4.45 1.72
C SER A 41 -11.11 4.83 2.69
N SER A 42 -10.38 3.85 3.18
CA SER A 42 -9.38 4.04 4.24
C SER A 42 -8.27 3.01 4.23
N VAL A 43 -7.15 3.34 4.86
CA VAL A 43 -6.07 2.41 5.23
C VAL A 43 -6.03 2.29 6.75
N GLY A 44 -5.92 1.08 7.29
CA GLY A 44 -5.94 0.79 8.74
C GLY A 44 -7.23 1.18 9.48
N GLY A 45 -8.22 1.70 8.76
CA GLY A 45 -9.52 2.09 9.26
C GLY A 45 -10.44 0.90 9.57
N PRO A 46 -11.62 1.16 10.16
CA PRO A 46 -12.63 0.13 10.39
C PRO A 46 -13.13 -0.46 9.07
N MET A 47 -13.49 -1.75 9.09
CA MET A 47 -14.02 -2.46 7.93
C MET A 47 -15.53 -2.58 8.07
N LEU A 48 -16.26 -2.32 6.99
CA LEU A 48 -17.68 -2.67 6.87
C LEU A 48 -17.79 -4.19 6.77
N TRP A 49 -18.02 -4.86 7.90
CA TRP A 49 -18.01 -6.31 7.99
C TRP A 49 -19.29 -6.85 8.65
N PRO A 50 -20.00 -7.83 8.04
CA PRO A 50 -21.21 -8.40 8.61
C PRO A 50 -20.95 -9.11 9.94
N ARG A 51 -21.90 -8.99 10.87
CA ARG A 51 -21.87 -9.70 12.17
C ARG A 51 -21.71 -11.21 12.01
N ASP A 52 -22.41 -11.81 11.05
CA ASP A 52 -22.52 -13.26 10.90
C ASP A 52 -21.45 -13.87 9.97
N GLU A 53 -20.57 -13.06 9.37
CA GLU A 53 -19.51 -13.56 8.50
C GLU A 53 -18.20 -13.74 9.29
N PRO A 54 -17.59 -14.94 9.28
CA PRO A 54 -16.31 -15.16 9.95
C PRO A 54 -15.21 -14.24 9.39
N TRP A 55 -14.45 -13.60 10.28
CA TRP A 55 -13.32 -12.77 9.89
C TRP A 55 -12.25 -13.58 9.13
N PRO A 56 -11.58 -13.01 8.10
CA PRO A 56 -10.54 -13.71 7.38
C PRO A 56 -9.38 -14.14 8.29
N VAL A 57 -8.97 -15.39 8.17
CA VAL A 57 -7.85 -15.96 8.94
C VAL A 57 -6.78 -16.52 8.00
N CYS A 58 -5.53 -16.43 8.44
CA CYS A 58 -4.39 -17.10 7.81
C CYS A 58 -4.21 -18.51 8.39
N THR A 59 -4.40 -19.52 7.54
CA THR A 59 -4.24 -20.95 7.87
C THR A 59 -2.98 -21.59 7.28
N ILE A 60 -2.20 -20.84 6.50
CA ILE A 60 -0.96 -21.35 5.89
C ILE A 60 0.08 -21.60 6.99
N PRO A 61 0.71 -22.78 7.08
CA PRO A 61 1.67 -23.07 8.15
C PRO A 61 2.90 -22.14 8.17
N HIS A 62 3.17 -21.50 9.31
CA HIS A 62 4.39 -20.72 9.57
C HIS A 62 4.56 -20.44 11.07
N LYS A 63 5.82 -20.17 11.47
CA LYS A 63 6.15 -19.74 12.83
C LYS A 63 5.37 -18.49 13.21
N ARG A 64 4.57 -18.59 14.27
CA ARG A 64 3.65 -17.52 14.72
C ARG A 64 3.62 -17.24 16.23
N GLY A 65 4.38 -17.99 17.02
CA GLY A 65 4.40 -17.82 18.48
C GLY A 65 5.25 -16.66 19.04
N SER A 66 5.91 -15.89 18.17
CA SER A 66 6.82 -14.80 18.56
C SER A 66 6.77 -13.63 17.57
N GLY A 67 6.91 -12.41 18.07
CA GLY A 67 6.83 -11.18 17.29
C GLY A 67 6.57 -9.99 18.20
N TYR A 68 5.85 -9.00 17.68
CA TYR A 68 5.35 -7.83 18.42
C TYR A 68 3.89 -8.06 18.78
N ARG A 69 3.43 -7.55 19.93
CA ARG A 69 2.00 -7.54 20.22
C ARG A 69 1.35 -6.52 19.30
N TYR A 70 0.26 -6.91 18.63
CA TYR A 70 -0.47 -6.00 17.75
C TYR A 70 -0.95 -4.74 18.49
N SER A 71 -1.40 -4.90 19.73
CA SER A 71 -1.80 -3.80 20.61
C SER A 71 -0.68 -2.81 20.87
N ASP A 72 0.54 -3.31 21.08
CA ASP A 72 1.69 -2.51 21.44
C ASP A 72 2.15 -1.67 20.25
N VAL A 73 2.13 -2.24 19.03
CA VAL A 73 2.43 -1.51 17.79
C VAL A 73 1.46 -0.33 17.60
N LEU A 74 0.16 -0.54 17.81
CA LEU A 74 -0.82 0.55 17.73
C LEU A 74 -0.63 1.58 18.84
N ARG A 75 -0.35 1.12 20.07
CA ARG A 75 -0.16 1.99 21.23
C ARG A 75 1.10 2.83 21.10
N GLU A 76 2.19 2.26 20.62
CA GLU A 76 3.43 2.96 20.29
C GLU A 76 3.15 4.13 19.35
N ARG A 77 2.45 3.86 18.25
CA ARG A 77 2.14 4.88 17.24
C ARG A 77 1.30 6.02 17.80
N GLU A 78 0.31 5.69 18.63
CA GLU A 78 -0.52 6.67 19.33
C GLU A 78 0.30 7.53 20.29
N ILE A 79 1.19 6.93 21.08
CA ILE A 79 2.10 7.65 21.99
C ILE A 79 3.00 8.57 21.19
N LEU A 80 3.66 8.06 20.15
CA LEU A 80 4.58 8.84 19.32
C LEU A 80 3.84 9.99 18.63
N GLU A 81 2.67 9.74 18.01
CA GLU A 81 1.91 10.80 17.36
C GLU A 81 1.52 11.90 18.35
N ARG A 82 0.99 11.54 19.52
CA ARG A 82 0.61 12.50 20.56
C ARG A 82 1.82 13.30 21.05
N ALA A 83 2.93 12.61 21.29
CA ALA A 83 4.15 13.21 21.81
C ALA A 83 4.74 14.22 20.83
N TRP A 84 4.87 13.86 19.56
CA TRP A 84 5.42 14.74 18.52
C TRP A 84 4.48 15.88 18.14
N ARG A 85 3.15 15.67 18.25
CA ARG A 85 2.17 16.76 18.12
C ARG A 85 2.29 17.76 19.28
N ARG A 86 2.57 17.29 20.50
CA ARG A 86 2.73 18.10 21.70
C ARG A 86 4.07 18.86 21.71
N ASP A 87 5.16 18.19 21.37
CA ASP A 87 6.51 18.76 21.34
C ASP A 87 7.29 18.24 20.12
N PRO A 88 7.19 18.93 18.98
CA PRO A 88 7.90 18.55 17.75
C PRO A 88 9.42 18.55 17.85
N ARG A 89 10.01 19.15 18.90
CA ARG A 89 11.47 19.22 19.07
C ARG A 89 12.01 18.08 19.89
N ASN A 90 11.30 17.67 20.94
CA ASN A 90 11.80 16.69 21.91
C ASN A 90 11.06 15.35 21.89
N GLY A 91 9.86 15.31 21.30
CA GLY A 91 9.05 14.09 21.19
C GLY A 91 8.56 13.55 22.54
N PRO A 92 8.62 12.21 22.77
CA PRO A 92 8.12 11.58 24.00
C PRO A 92 8.77 12.10 25.28
N ASN A 93 8.00 12.22 26.36
CA ASN A 93 8.53 12.52 27.70
C ASN A 93 9.16 11.26 28.35
N SER A 94 9.71 11.39 29.57
CA SER A 94 10.36 10.24 30.25
C SER A 94 9.42 9.07 30.50
N GLU A 95 8.20 9.33 30.97
CA GLU A 95 7.18 8.30 31.25
C GLU A 95 6.76 7.57 29.96
N GLU A 96 6.53 8.32 28.87
CA GLU A 96 6.22 7.76 27.57
C GLU A 96 7.39 6.91 27.03
N ARG A 97 8.65 7.34 27.23
CA ARG A 97 9.83 6.55 26.86
C ARG A 97 9.95 5.25 27.66
N GLU A 98 9.63 5.28 28.96
CA GLU A 98 9.60 4.07 29.80
C GLU A 98 8.54 3.07 29.31
N VAL A 99 7.35 3.55 28.93
CA VAL A 99 6.31 2.69 28.34
C VAL A 99 6.78 2.10 27.01
N LEU A 100 7.32 2.93 26.11
CA LEU A 100 7.82 2.51 24.79
C LEU A 100 8.94 1.46 24.91
N ALA A 101 9.84 1.61 25.89
CA ALA A 101 10.91 0.64 26.15
C ALA A 101 10.38 -0.76 26.50
N GLY A 102 9.13 -0.89 26.97
CA GLY A 102 8.49 -2.17 27.23
C GLY A 102 7.95 -2.89 25.99
N PHE A 103 7.84 -2.21 24.83
CA PHE A 103 7.27 -2.75 23.60
C PHE A 103 8.30 -3.55 22.79
N GLU A 104 8.84 -4.60 23.40
CA GLU A 104 9.88 -5.42 22.78
C GLU A 104 9.32 -6.60 21.99
N ARG A 105 10.05 -6.99 20.95
CA ARG A 105 9.82 -8.23 20.22
C ARG A 105 10.07 -9.43 21.14
N GLY A 106 9.09 -10.32 21.28
CA GLY A 106 9.18 -11.43 22.22
C GLY A 106 8.32 -12.63 21.86
N ARG A 107 8.35 -13.65 22.73
CA ARG A 107 7.47 -14.83 22.63
C ARG A 107 6.12 -14.51 23.27
N HIS A 108 5.34 -13.66 22.60
CA HIS A 108 4.07 -13.14 23.12
C HIS A 108 2.86 -14.06 22.91
N ALA A 109 3.00 -15.12 22.09
CA ALA A 109 1.96 -16.13 21.89
C ALA A 109 2.54 -17.55 21.83
N PRO A 110 3.26 -18.03 22.88
CA PRO A 110 3.93 -19.33 22.90
C PRO A 110 3.02 -20.53 22.64
N GLN A 111 1.72 -20.36 22.87
CA GLN A 111 0.67 -21.36 22.71
C GLN A 111 0.22 -21.58 21.26
N LEU A 112 0.46 -20.62 20.36
CA LEU A 112 0.05 -20.77 18.96
C LEU A 112 0.99 -21.74 18.24
N ALA A 113 0.44 -22.86 17.78
CA ALA A 113 1.11 -23.78 16.88
C ALA A 113 1.23 -23.19 15.47
N ASP A 114 2.18 -23.68 14.67
CA ASP A 114 2.44 -23.15 13.33
C ASP A 114 1.26 -23.29 12.36
N THR A 115 0.25 -24.10 12.70
CA THR A 115 -0.97 -24.36 11.92
C THR A 115 -2.22 -23.64 12.46
N ASP A 116 -2.15 -23.01 13.64
CA ASP A 116 -3.34 -22.39 14.25
C ASP A 116 -3.79 -21.15 13.45
N PRO A 117 -5.09 -20.96 13.21
CA PRO A 117 -5.57 -19.81 12.45
C PRO A 117 -5.25 -18.49 13.18
N ILE A 118 -4.73 -17.52 12.44
CA ILE A 118 -4.52 -16.14 12.96
C ILE A 118 -5.46 -15.18 12.22
N PRO A 119 -6.19 -14.30 12.92
CA PRO A 119 -6.92 -13.21 12.29
C PRO A 119 -6.02 -12.39 11.38
N MET A 120 -6.43 -12.19 10.13
CA MET A 120 -5.70 -11.34 9.20
C MET A 120 -5.88 -9.86 9.58
N ILE A 121 -4.85 -9.06 9.33
CA ILE A 121 -4.88 -7.62 9.54
C ILE A 121 -5.75 -7.00 8.45
N ALA A 122 -6.67 -6.13 8.86
CA ALA A 122 -7.44 -5.26 7.98
C ALA A 122 -6.54 -4.14 7.45
N VAL A 123 -6.22 -4.17 6.14
CA VAL A 123 -5.22 -3.28 5.54
C VAL A 123 -5.88 -2.04 4.95
N ALA A 124 -6.82 -2.25 4.03
CA ALA A 124 -7.46 -1.18 3.29
C ALA A 124 -8.90 -1.56 2.91
N GLN A 125 -9.77 -0.57 2.93
CA GLN A 125 -11.13 -0.65 2.42
C GLN A 125 -11.29 0.42 1.35
N LEU A 126 -11.76 0.05 0.16
CA LEU A 126 -11.84 0.95 -0.99
C LEU A 126 -13.21 0.82 -1.63
N TYR A 127 -13.94 1.93 -1.68
CA TYR A 127 -15.21 2.04 -2.38
C TYR A 127 -14.98 2.42 -3.83
N HIS A 128 -15.78 1.82 -4.72
CA HIS A 128 -15.73 2.12 -6.15
C HIS A 128 -16.02 3.58 -6.48
N HIS A 129 -16.88 4.26 -5.71
CA HIS A 129 -17.21 5.66 -5.95
C HIS A 129 -16.07 6.62 -5.60
N ASP A 130 -15.17 6.22 -4.71
CA ASP A 130 -13.99 7.00 -4.30
C ASP A 130 -12.77 6.72 -5.19
N VAL A 131 -12.68 5.52 -5.77
CA VAL A 131 -11.48 5.03 -6.45
C VAL A 131 -11.80 4.63 -7.90
N PRO A 132 -11.74 5.57 -8.86
CA PRO A 132 -12.16 5.35 -10.24
C PRO A 132 -11.40 4.22 -10.96
N CYS A 133 -10.10 4.07 -10.69
CA CYS A 133 -9.27 3.03 -11.33
C CYS A 133 -9.44 1.65 -10.69
N LEU A 134 -10.31 1.49 -9.69
CA LEU A 134 -10.60 0.19 -9.09
C LEU A 134 -11.38 -0.68 -10.10
N PRO A 135 -10.89 -1.89 -10.46
CA PRO A 135 -11.56 -2.74 -11.44
C PRO A 135 -12.96 -3.14 -10.99
N HIS A 136 -13.96 -2.76 -11.80
CA HIS A 136 -15.35 -3.16 -11.61
C HIS A 136 -15.46 -4.67 -11.83
N THR A 137 -16.11 -5.33 -10.88
CA THR A 137 -16.39 -6.78 -10.93
C THR A 137 -17.83 -6.99 -10.48
N ASP A 138 -18.45 -8.09 -10.86
CA ASP A 138 -19.83 -8.41 -10.43
C ASP A 138 -19.98 -8.58 -8.89
N GLY A 139 -18.85 -8.59 -8.16
CA GLY A 139 -18.73 -8.79 -6.72
C GLY A 139 -19.12 -7.60 -5.82
N GLY A 140 -19.49 -6.44 -6.36
CA GLY A 140 -20.01 -5.30 -5.58
C GLY A 140 -19.21 -4.02 -5.68
N ASP A 141 -19.52 -3.06 -4.81
CA ASP A 141 -19.01 -1.69 -4.79
C ASP A 141 -17.90 -1.46 -3.74
N LEU A 142 -17.50 -2.50 -3.00
CA LEU A 142 -16.50 -2.43 -1.95
C LEU A 142 -15.42 -3.51 -2.11
N LEU A 143 -14.15 -3.09 -2.15
CA LEU A 143 -12.98 -3.96 -2.02
C LEU A 143 -12.37 -3.81 -0.62
N GLN A 144 -12.09 -4.94 0.01
CA GLN A 144 -11.38 -5.02 1.29
C GLN A 144 -10.13 -5.88 1.14
N VAL A 145 -9.01 -5.39 1.66
CA VAL A 145 -7.69 -6.02 1.57
C VAL A 145 -7.25 -6.44 2.96
N PHE A 146 -6.84 -7.69 3.07
CA PHE A 146 -6.34 -8.29 4.30
C PHE A 146 -4.97 -8.92 4.04
N TRP A 147 -4.08 -8.85 5.02
CA TRP A 147 -2.86 -9.65 4.98
C TRP A 147 -2.52 -10.33 6.31
N CYS A 148 -1.77 -11.41 6.26
CA CYS A 148 -1.19 -12.03 7.43
C CYS A 148 -0.19 -11.07 8.07
N GLY A 149 -0.17 -10.97 9.40
CA GLY A 149 0.82 -10.18 10.14
C GLY A 149 2.25 -10.76 10.11
N PHE A 150 2.54 -11.72 9.23
CA PHE A 150 3.84 -12.36 9.10
C PHE A 150 4.25 -12.46 7.62
N GLU A 151 5.49 -12.09 7.31
CA GLU A 151 6.08 -12.26 5.98
C GLU A 151 6.85 -13.58 5.91
N ARG A 152 6.11 -14.68 5.96
CA ARG A 152 6.69 -16.04 5.94
C ARG A 152 6.03 -16.93 4.89
N HIS A 153 5.38 -16.32 3.91
CA HIS A 153 4.62 -16.95 2.85
C HIS A 153 5.32 -16.77 1.49
N GLY A 154 4.70 -17.37 0.46
CA GLY A 154 5.27 -17.44 -0.87
C GLY A 154 6.44 -18.43 -0.95
N GLU A 155 6.96 -18.62 -2.15
CA GLU A 155 8.12 -19.47 -2.41
C GLU A 155 9.39 -18.90 -1.76
N SER A 156 9.49 -17.56 -1.75
CA SER A 156 10.59 -16.82 -1.14
C SER A 156 10.59 -16.88 0.40
N ARG A 157 9.46 -17.24 1.04
CA ARG A 157 9.24 -17.15 2.50
C ARG A 157 9.47 -15.75 3.07
N HIS A 158 9.32 -14.72 2.23
CA HIS A 158 9.49 -13.30 2.56
C HIS A 158 8.28 -12.44 2.18
N GLU A 159 7.15 -13.07 1.83
CA GLU A 159 5.93 -12.36 1.47
C GLU A 159 4.84 -12.54 2.54
N PRO A 160 3.95 -11.56 2.72
CA PRO A 160 2.72 -11.77 3.47
C PRO A 160 1.72 -12.62 2.64
N HIS A 161 0.83 -13.34 3.32
CA HIS A 161 -0.33 -13.93 2.65
C HIS A 161 -1.44 -12.87 2.56
N VAL A 162 -1.93 -12.58 1.35
CA VAL A 162 -2.97 -11.59 1.09
C VAL A 162 -4.29 -12.28 0.77
N GLN A 163 -5.39 -11.75 1.29
CA GLN A 163 -6.76 -12.09 0.91
C GLN A 163 -7.52 -10.84 0.51
N LEU A 164 -8.29 -10.96 -0.56
CA LEU A 164 -9.18 -9.91 -1.06
C LEU A 164 -10.63 -10.33 -0.80
N ARG A 165 -11.45 -9.40 -0.33
CA ARG A 165 -12.89 -9.57 -0.18
C ARG A 165 -13.60 -8.49 -0.98
N ARG A 166 -14.57 -8.90 -1.78
CA ARG A 166 -15.44 -8.01 -2.55
C ARG A 166 -16.85 -8.21 -2.04
N ARG A 167 -17.57 -7.13 -1.80
CA ARG A 167 -18.94 -7.18 -1.33
C ARG A 167 -19.72 -5.97 -1.80
N ARG A 168 -21.05 -6.08 -1.71
CA ARG A 168 -21.96 -4.95 -1.84
C ARG A 168 -22.13 -4.32 -0.47
N SER A 169 -21.79 -3.04 -0.34
CA SER A 169 -21.85 -2.29 0.92
C SER A 169 -23.25 -2.32 1.53
N ARG A 170 -24.28 -2.13 0.71
CA ARG A 170 -25.69 -2.14 1.10
C ARG A 170 -26.20 -3.47 1.66
N ASP A 171 -25.50 -4.58 1.40
CA ASP A 171 -25.91 -5.90 1.89
C ASP A 171 -25.48 -6.11 3.35
N VAL A 172 -24.63 -5.23 3.89
CA VAL A 172 -24.19 -5.26 5.30
C VAL A 172 -25.15 -4.41 6.15
N THR A 173 -26.16 -5.05 6.72
CA THR A 173 -27.17 -4.39 7.57
C THR A 173 -26.82 -4.44 9.06
N GLU A 174 -26.21 -5.52 9.52
CA GLU A 174 -25.71 -5.68 10.88
C GLU A 174 -24.19 -5.81 10.89
N MET A 175 -23.53 -4.91 11.62
CA MET A 175 -22.07 -4.85 11.66
C MET A 175 -21.50 -5.66 12.82
N LEU A 176 -20.30 -6.21 12.58
CA LEU A 176 -19.48 -6.84 13.61
C LEU A 176 -19.06 -5.81 14.68
N ASP A 177 -19.38 -6.09 15.94
CA ASP A 177 -19.18 -5.13 17.05
C ASP A 177 -17.70 -4.85 17.36
N GLN A 178 -16.85 -5.87 17.29
CA GLN A 178 -15.41 -5.75 17.54
C GLN A 178 -14.62 -6.42 16.44
N ARG A 179 -13.71 -5.66 15.82
CA ARG A 179 -12.79 -6.18 14.81
C ARG A 179 -11.80 -7.17 15.44
N PRO A 180 -11.73 -8.43 14.99
CA PRO A 180 -10.68 -9.34 15.39
C PRO A 180 -9.32 -8.80 14.95
N ALA A 181 -8.34 -8.89 15.83
CA ALA A 181 -6.96 -8.55 15.55
C ALA A 181 -6.05 -9.71 15.95
N PRO A 182 -4.92 -9.92 15.26
CA PRO A 182 -3.94 -10.91 15.68
C PRO A 182 -3.37 -10.52 17.05
N GLY A 183 -3.15 -11.48 17.94
CA GLY A 183 -2.47 -11.19 19.21
C GLY A 183 -0.99 -10.81 19.01
N VAL A 184 -0.36 -11.36 17.98
CA VAL A 184 1.06 -11.17 17.65
C VAL A 184 1.25 -11.03 16.15
N VAL A 185 2.16 -10.15 15.75
CA VAL A 185 2.60 -9.94 14.37
C VAL A 185 4.11 -10.14 14.27
N GLY A 186 4.59 -10.69 13.16
CA GLY A 186 6.02 -10.93 12.93
C GLY A 186 6.84 -9.66 12.73
N ARG A 187 6.19 -8.61 12.22
CA ARG A 187 6.75 -7.28 11.91
C ARG A 187 5.74 -6.20 12.24
N GLU A 188 6.20 -5.09 12.79
CA GLU A 188 5.36 -3.92 13.10
C GLU A 188 4.92 -3.18 11.83
N GLU A 189 5.74 -3.21 10.78
CA GLU A 189 5.50 -2.52 9.50
C GLU A 189 4.44 -3.21 8.63
N LEU A 190 3.85 -4.30 9.10
CA LEU A 190 2.65 -4.90 8.52
C LEU A 190 1.36 -4.38 9.17
N VAL A 191 1.45 -3.68 10.30
CA VAL A 191 0.28 -3.06 10.92
C VAL A 191 0.10 -1.69 10.26
N PRO A 192 -1.04 -1.35 9.66
CA PRO A 192 -1.29 -0.01 9.16
C PRO A 192 -1.78 0.93 10.27
N SER A 193 -1.42 2.21 10.17
CA SER A 193 -2.04 3.30 10.93
C SER A 193 -3.32 3.75 10.25
N ALA A 194 -4.31 4.17 11.02
CA ALA A 194 -5.58 4.63 10.48
C ALA A 194 -5.39 5.93 9.67
N CYS A 195 -5.77 5.88 8.40
CA CYS A 195 -5.68 6.99 7.47
C CYS A 195 -7.00 7.17 6.71
N VAL A 196 -7.41 8.44 6.57
CA VAL A 196 -8.37 8.85 5.54
C VAL A 196 -7.64 8.96 4.20
N LEU A 197 -8.35 8.77 3.09
CA LEU A 197 -7.78 8.85 1.74
C LEU A 197 -8.22 10.13 1.04
N PHE A 198 -7.39 10.60 0.11
CA PHE A 198 -7.72 11.70 -0.79
C PHE A 198 -7.47 11.27 -2.23
N PRO A 199 -8.33 10.42 -2.81
CA PRO A 199 -8.08 9.81 -4.11
C PRO A 199 -7.97 10.84 -5.24
N GLU A 200 -7.02 10.62 -6.13
CA GLU A 200 -6.78 11.44 -7.32
C GLU A 200 -6.47 10.54 -8.52
N GLU A 201 -7.21 10.71 -9.62
CA GLU A 201 -6.88 10.03 -10.88
C GLU A 201 -5.78 10.79 -11.62
N ILE A 202 -4.75 10.06 -12.03
CA ILE A 202 -3.64 10.56 -12.85
C ILE A 202 -3.31 9.57 -13.97
N ILE A 203 -2.44 9.98 -14.88
CA ILE A 203 -1.87 9.12 -15.93
C ILE A 203 -0.46 8.69 -15.55
N GLU A 204 -0.17 7.41 -15.75
CA GLU A 204 1.17 6.82 -15.68
C GLU A 204 1.60 6.23 -17.02
N HIS A 205 2.92 6.12 -17.17
CA HIS A 205 3.60 5.47 -18.28
C HIS A 205 4.41 4.26 -17.80
N PRO A 206 4.75 3.31 -18.69
CA PRO A 206 5.50 2.12 -18.30
C PRO A 206 6.85 2.46 -17.67
N TYR A 207 7.30 1.60 -16.76
CA TYR A 207 8.65 1.66 -16.20
C TYR A 207 9.69 1.57 -17.33
N PHE A 208 10.78 2.32 -17.23
CA PHE A 208 11.81 2.47 -18.29
C PHE A 208 12.26 1.13 -18.88
N MET A 209 12.63 0.18 -18.02
CA MET A 209 13.13 -1.15 -18.45
C MET A 209 12.05 -2.03 -19.10
N SER A 210 10.79 -1.61 -19.12
CA SER A 210 9.69 -2.31 -19.80
C SER A 210 9.38 -1.75 -21.20
N LEU A 211 10.05 -0.68 -21.61
CA LEU A 211 9.86 -0.05 -22.92
C LEU A 211 10.64 -0.79 -24.02
N ASP A 212 10.29 -0.52 -25.28
CA ASP A 212 11.08 -1.00 -26.42
C ASP A 212 12.52 -0.44 -26.38
N PRO A 213 13.56 -1.22 -26.73
CA PRO A 213 14.95 -0.76 -26.68
C PRO A 213 15.23 0.54 -27.43
N ALA A 214 14.58 0.79 -28.57
CA ALA A 214 14.80 2.03 -29.33
C ALA A 214 14.23 3.26 -28.60
N LEU A 215 13.12 3.08 -27.87
CA LEU A 215 12.56 4.13 -27.03
C LEU A 215 13.41 4.35 -25.77
N GLN A 216 13.95 3.28 -25.17
CA GLN A 216 14.88 3.38 -24.05
C GLN A 216 16.12 4.20 -24.42
N GLU A 217 16.73 3.95 -25.58
CA GLU A 217 17.91 4.69 -26.06
C GLU A 217 17.60 6.18 -26.26
N ARG A 218 16.43 6.51 -26.84
CA ARG A 218 16.00 7.90 -27.02
C ARG A 218 15.74 8.62 -25.69
N ILE A 219 15.11 7.96 -24.74
CA ILE A 219 14.89 8.52 -23.40
C ILE A 219 16.24 8.73 -22.70
N ALA A 220 17.14 7.75 -22.73
CA ALA A 220 18.47 7.87 -22.12
C ALA A 220 19.32 8.98 -22.76
N ALA A 221 19.16 9.22 -24.07
CA ALA A 221 19.83 10.33 -24.75
C ALA A 221 19.20 11.70 -24.44
N TRP A 222 17.90 11.74 -24.16
CA TRP A 222 17.18 12.95 -23.74
C TRP A 222 17.47 13.30 -22.28
N GLU A 223 17.54 12.30 -21.42
CA GLU A 223 17.98 12.42 -20.03
C GLU A 223 19.43 12.92 -20.03
N GLY A 224 19.62 14.19 -19.66
CA GLY A 224 20.95 14.78 -19.51
C GLY A 224 21.77 14.16 -18.35
N PRO A 225 22.92 14.75 -17.99
CA PRO A 225 23.71 14.35 -16.82
C PRO A 225 22.85 14.18 -15.56
N GLU A 226 23.14 13.21 -14.68
CA GLU A 226 22.29 12.80 -13.53
C GLU A 226 21.79 13.95 -12.63
N ASP A 227 22.58 15.01 -12.49
CA ASP A 227 22.33 16.22 -11.71
C ASP A 227 21.59 17.33 -12.46
N ALA A 228 21.28 17.11 -13.74
CA ALA A 228 20.63 18.06 -14.62
C ALA A 228 19.30 17.53 -15.17
N GLY A 229 18.21 18.19 -14.77
CA GLY A 229 16.88 18.03 -15.39
C GLY A 229 16.03 16.87 -14.85
N ASP A 230 14.84 16.73 -15.44
CA ASP A 230 13.85 15.74 -15.06
C ASP A 230 14.23 14.33 -15.54
N ARG A 231 13.87 13.32 -14.75
CA ARG A 231 14.08 11.90 -15.06
C ARG A 231 12.79 11.25 -15.49
N TYR A 232 12.84 10.45 -16.54
CA TYR A 232 11.70 9.66 -16.97
C TYR A 232 11.19 8.76 -15.84
N VAL A 233 12.06 7.97 -15.21
CA VAL A 233 11.65 7.05 -14.14
C VAL A 233 11.07 7.80 -12.95
N SER A 234 11.75 8.84 -12.48
CA SER A 234 11.40 9.49 -11.22
C SER A 234 10.30 10.54 -11.35
N ASP A 235 10.15 11.19 -12.51
CA ASP A 235 9.26 12.34 -12.68
C ASP A 235 8.09 12.09 -13.65
N LEU A 236 8.23 11.19 -14.63
CA LEU A 236 7.31 11.09 -15.78
C LEU A 236 6.65 9.71 -15.97
N SER A 237 7.20 8.66 -15.36
CA SER A 237 6.81 7.26 -15.57
C SER A 237 5.74 6.81 -14.57
N THR A 238 6.16 6.31 -13.41
CA THR A 238 5.28 5.73 -12.39
C THR A 238 5.25 6.60 -11.15
N ALA A 239 4.06 6.94 -10.66
CA ALA A 239 3.92 7.66 -9.41
C ALA A 239 4.33 6.79 -8.22
N PRO A 240 5.00 7.38 -7.20
CA PRO A 240 5.27 6.75 -5.92
C PRO A 240 3.99 6.69 -5.05
N GLY A 241 4.09 5.99 -3.92
CA GLY A 241 3.03 5.99 -2.92
C GLY A 241 1.93 4.97 -3.14
N TRP A 242 0.89 5.10 -2.32
CA TRP A 242 -0.27 4.24 -2.38
C TRP A 242 -1.12 4.55 -3.62
N LYS A 243 -1.39 3.53 -4.44
CA LYS A 243 -2.17 3.69 -5.67
C LYS A 243 -2.93 2.44 -6.09
N VAL A 244 -3.97 2.63 -6.89
CA VAL A 244 -4.78 1.57 -7.51
C VAL A 244 -4.66 1.65 -9.02
N GLY A 245 -4.29 0.53 -9.66
CA GLY A 245 -4.08 0.47 -11.10
C GLY A 245 -2.66 0.89 -11.53
N GLY A 246 -2.56 1.47 -12.73
CA GLY A 246 -1.30 1.99 -13.27
C GLY A 246 -0.26 0.93 -13.68
N TYR A 247 0.99 1.24 -13.35
CA TYR A 247 2.17 0.43 -13.66
C TYR A 247 2.96 0.02 -12.42
N ILE A 248 3.66 -1.11 -12.55
CA ILE A 248 4.61 -1.60 -11.55
C ILE A 248 5.94 -0.91 -11.79
N ALA A 249 6.47 -0.25 -10.76
CA ALA A 249 7.82 0.28 -10.75
C ALA A 249 8.81 -0.82 -10.33
N TRP A 250 9.74 -1.18 -11.22
CA TRP A 250 10.67 -2.30 -11.02
C TRP A 250 12.05 -1.81 -10.53
N ASN A 251 12.06 -1.21 -9.33
CA ASN A 251 13.23 -0.51 -8.77
C ASN A 251 14.31 -1.47 -8.24
N LEU A 252 13.95 -2.67 -7.77
CA LEU A 252 14.88 -3.62 -7.16
C LEU A 252 15.20 -4.83 -8.04
N THR A 253 14.30 -5.16 -8.97
CA THR A 253 14.46 -6.32 -9.86
C THR A 253 14.19 -5.92 -11.29
N ALA A 254 14.68 -6.69 -12.26
CA ALA A 254 14.26 -6.51 -13.64
C ALA A 254 12.74 -6.77 -13.80
N PRO A 255 12.06 -6.13 -14.77
CA PRO A 255 10.70 -6.46 -15.12
C PRO A 255 10.54 -7.93 -15.46
N ALA A 256 9.54 -8.58 -14.87
CA ALA A 256 9.25 -9.99 -15.11
C ALA A 256 7.83 -10.16 -15.65
N PRO A 257 7.58 -11.12 -16.57
CA PRO A 257 6.23 -11.46 -16.99
C PRO A 257 5.38 -11.92 -15.80
N LEU A 258 4.24 -11.27 -15.59
CA LEU A 258 3.29 -11.62 -14.55
C LEU A 258 2.06 -12.26 -15.21
N ASN A 259 2.12 -13.56 -15.47
CA ASN A 259 1.00 -14.28 -16.07
C ASN A 259 0.15 -14.98 -15.01
N CYS A 260 -1.16 -14.95 -15.19
CA CYS A 260 -2.10 -15.70 -14.38
C CYS A 260 -1.86 -17.20 -14.57
N SER A 261 -1.64 -17.93 -13.47
CA SER A 261 -1.42 -19.38 -13.52
C SER A 261 -2.63 -20.18 -13.99
N ALA A 262 -3.85 -19.63 -13.90
CA ALA A 262 -5.08 -20.31 -14.30
C ALA A 262 -5.40 -20.14 -15.81
N CYS A 263 -5.14 -18.97 -16.39
CA CYS A 263 -5.57 -18.65 -17.76
C CYS A 263 -4.52 -18.02 -18.67
N GLY A 264 -3.29 -17.85 -18.18
CA GLY A 264 -2.15 -17.29 -18.94
C GLY A 264 -2.23 -15.80 -19.25
N THR A 265 -3.32 -15.11 -18.86
CA THR A 265 -3.47 -13.67 -19.11
C THR A 265 -2.51 -12.87 -18.23
N GLU A 266 -1.91 -11.83 -18.79
CA GLU A 266 -1.07 -10.90 -18.05
C GLU A 266 -1.88 -10.24 -16.92
N LEU A 267 -1.34 -10.32 -15.70
CA LEU A 267 -1.90 -9.72 -14.51
C LEU A 267 -1.77 -8.19 -14.58
N ARG A 268 -2.67 -7.51 -13.87
CA ARG A 268 -2.68 -6.05 -13.75
C ARG A 268 -2.48 -5.66 -12.28
N PRO A 269 -1.72 -4.59 -11.98
CA PRO A 269 -1.63 -4.09 -10.62
C PRO A 269 -3.01 -3.65 -10.13
N LEU A 270 -3.43 -4.17 -8.98
CA LEU A 270 -4.67 -3.79 -8.32
C LEU A 270 -4.40 -2.71 -7.27
N LEU A 271 -3.48 -2.98 -6.35
CA LEU A 271 -3.11 -2.08 -5.26
C LEU A 271 -1.60 -2.12 -5.07
N THR A 272 -0.98 -0.95 -5.05
CA THR A 272 0.38 -0.75 -4.59
C THR A 272 0.30 -0.10 -3.20
N ALA A 273 0.90 -0.78 -2.22
CA ALA A 273 1.15 -0.25 -0.89
C ALA A 273 2.63 0.06 -0.78
N ASP A 274 2.94 1.35 -0.65
CA ASP A 274 4.29 1.87 -0.55
C ASP A 274 4.55 2.34 0.90
N GLU A 275 5.79 2.24 1.34
CA GLU A 275 6.23 2.84 2.60
C GLU A 275 6.10 4.37 2.54
N ARG A 276 6.37 4.95 1.36
CA ARG A 276 6.45 6.40 1.21
C ARG A 276 5.64 6.90 0.03
N GLU A 277 4.96 8.02 0.24
CA GLU A 277 4.24 8.79 -0.77
C GLU A 277 5.19 9.57 -1.69
N TRP A 278 6.42 9.84 -1.26
CA TRP A 278 7.53 10.41 -2.03
C TRP A 278 8.88 10.23 -1.31
N ASP A 279 9.97 10.39 -2.03
CA ASP A 279 11.36 10.34 -1.57
C ASP A 279 12.20 11.44 -2.27
N PRO A 280 13.50 11.62 -1.93
CA PRO A 280 14.32 12.67 -2.53
C PRO A 280 14.42 12.65 -4.06
N SER A 281 14.21 11.50 -4.70
CA SER A 281 14.21 11.36 -6.16
C SER A 281 12.84 11.64 -6.81
N THR A 282 11.75 11.58 -6.05
CA THR A 282 10.37 11.69 -6.58
C THR A 282 9.65 12.96 -6.15
N THR A 283 10.41 14.02 -5.87
CA THR A 283 9.86 15.29 -5.32
C THR A 283 8.87 15.99 -6.25
N SER A 284 8.93 15.75 -7.56
CA SER A 284 7.93 16.26 -8.53
C SER A 284 6.53 15.70 -8.30
N TRP A 285 6.38 14.59 -7.55
CA TRP A 285 5.11 13.97 -7.20
C TRP A 285 4.51 14.45 -5.87
N ILE A 286 5.22 15.29 -5.11
CA ILE A 286 4.71 15.82 -3.84
C ILE A 286 3.44 16.63 -4.13
N PRO A 287 2.30 16.29 -3.51
CA PRO A 287 1.06 17.04 -3.70
C PRO A 287 1.24 18.51 -3.37
N VAL A 288 0.56 19.39 -4.12
CA VAL A 288 0.69 20.85 -3.97
C VAL A 288 0.48 21.28 -2.51
N GLU A 289 -0.48 20.64 -1.82
CA GLU A 289 -0.82 20.92 -0.44
C GLU A 289 0.25 20.50 0.59
N ASP A 290 1.13 19.55 0.26
CA ASP A 290 2.16 19.06 1.19
C ASP A 290 3.55 19.66 0.90
N ARG A 291 3.71 20.41 -0.20
CA ARG A 291 4.95 21.11 -0.56
C ARG A 291 5.48 22.13 0.46
N PRO A 292 4.66 22.83 1.25
CA PRO A 292 5.19 23.75 2.27
C PRO A 292 5.98 23.04 3.37
N ASP A 293 5.64 21.79 3.67
CA ASP A 293 6.13 21.06 4.84
C ASP A 293 6.52 19.60 4.51
N PRO A 294 7.31 19.33 3.45
CA PRO A 294 7.52 17.97 2.94
C PRO A 294 8.39 17.11 3.85
N ASP A 295 9.23 17.76 4.66
CA ASP A 295 10.13 17.15 5.64
C ASP A 295 9.49 17.00 7.02
N THR A 296 8.23 17.41 7.18
CA THR A 296 7.51 17.15 8.43
C THR A 296 7.49 15.67 8.68
N MET A 297 7.83 15.29 9.91
CA MET A 297 7.95 13.88 10.27
C MET A 297 6.65 13.13 9.95
N ARG A 298 6.79 12.04 9.18
CA ARG A 298 5.69 11.19 8.66
C ARG A 298 4.78 11.85 7.62
N ALA A 299 5.11 13.03 7.10
CA ALA A 299 4.36 13.63 5.99
C ALA A 299 4.26 12.69 4.78
N ASN A 300 5.36 11.99 4.48
CA ASN A 300 5.43 11.02 3.38
C ASN A 300 5.20 9.56 3.78
N ALA A 301 5.12 9.20 5.07
CA ALA A 301 4.92 7.81 5.52
C ALA A 301 3.73 7.67 6.48
N PRO A 302 2.52 8.13 6.10
CA PRO A 302 1.37 8.29 7.00
C PRO A 302 0.79 6.95 7.47
N THR A 303 0.84 5.92 6.61
CA THR A 303 0.31 4.58 6.92
C THR A 303 1.23 3.78 7.83
N GLN A 304 2.52 4.13 7.88
CA GLN A 304 3.57 3.44 8.63
C GLN A 304 3.70 1.95 8.29
N VAL A 305 3.24 1.54 7.11
CA VAL A 305 3.53 0.19 6.60
C VAL A 305 4.81 0.21 5.80
N SER A 306 5.50 -0.93 5.72
CA SER A 306 6.63 -1.15 4.81
C SER A 306 6.66 -2.66 4.48
N PRO A 307 5.65 -3.16 3.74
CA PRO A 307 5.56 -4.57 3.40
C PRO A 307 6.65 -4.94 2.39
N GLY A 308 7.19 -6.14 2.52
CA GLY A 308 8.28 -6.66 1.72
C GLY A 308 9.56 -5.86 1.93
N ARG A 309 10.01 -5.22 0.84
CA ARG A 309 11.26 -4.43 0.78
C ARG A 309 11.01 -2.92 0.69
N GLY A 310 9.84 -2.46 1.14
CA GLY A 310 9.43 -1.06 1.10
C GLY A 310 8.16 -0.86 0.27
N ARG A 311 7.98 -1.67 -0.78
CA ARG A 311 6.78 -1.61 -1.63
C ARG A 311 6.22 -2.99 -1.94
N LEU A 312 4.91 -3.13 -1.83
CA LEU A 312 4.16 -4.32 -2.21
C LEU A 312 3.11 -3.95 -3.26
N THR A 313 3.14 -4.63 -4.41
CA THR A 313 2.05 -4.59 -5.39
C THR A 313 1.30 -5.91 -5.43
N ILE A 314 -0.02 -5.83 -5.27
CA ILE A 314 -0.95 -6.95 -5.48
C ILE A 314 -1.38 -6.91 -6.94
N ALA A 315 -1.01 -7.91 -7.73
CA ALA A 315 -1.40 -8.04 -9.13
C ALA A 315 -2.49 -9.12 -9.28
N VAL A 316 -3.56 -8.80 -10.02
CA VAL A 316 -4.73 -9.67 -10.19
C VAL A 316 -5.04 -9.93 -11.67
N CYS A 317 -5.77 -11.01 -11.92
CA CYS A 317 -6.20 -11.37 -13.26
C CYS A 317 -7.33 -10.44 -13.70
N PRO A 318 -7.23 -9.78 -14.87
CA PRO A 318 -8.30 -8.92 -15.36
C PRO A 318 -9.50 -9.71 -15.91
N ARG A 319 -9.37 -11.01 -16.18
CA ARG A 319 -10.45 -11.85 -16.73
C ARG A 319 -11.37 -12.43 -15.66
N ASP A 320 -10.82 -12.77 -14.49
CA ASP A 320 -11.59 -13.39 -13.41
C ASP A 320 -10.97 -12.98 -12.06
N PRO A 321 -11.73 -12.29 -11.18
CA PRO A 321 -11.25 -11.88 -9.87
C PRO A 321 -11.00 -13.05 -8.89
N HIS A 322 -11.47 -14.26 -9.19
CA HIS A 322 -11.24 -15.46 -8.38
C HIS A 322 -9.96 -16.20 -8.77
N HIS A 323 -9.33 -15.84 -9.88
CA HIS A 323 -8.04 -16.41 -10.24
C HIS A 323 -6.95 -16.00 -9.22
N PRO A 324 -5.89 -16.83 -9.08
CA PRO A 324 -4.81 -16.53 -8.16
C PRO A 324 -4.16 -15.16 -8.42
N LEU A 325 -3.97 -14.40 -7.35
CA LEU A 325 -3.18 -13.16 -7.36
C LEU A 325 -1.68 -13.46 -7.31
N ARG A 326 -0.87 -12.46 -7.66
CA ARG A 326 0.59 -12.47 -7.47
C ARG A 326 1.02 -11.24 -6.69
N LEU A 327 2.04 -11.41 -5.86
CA LEU A 327 2.67 -10.32 -5.13
C LEU A 327 3.98 -9.96 -5.81
N VAL A 328 4.25 -8.66 -5.90
CA VAL A 328 5.52 -8.12 -6.36
C VAL A 328 6.06 -7.19 -5.29
N THR A 329 7.22 -7.53 -4.75
CA THR A 329 7.92 -6.71 -3.75
C THR A 329 9.06 -5.95 -4.41
N GLN A 330 9.16 -4.67 -4.11
CA GLN A 330 10.14 -3.71 -4.67
C GLN A 330 10.54 -2.70 -3.60
#